data_AF-A0A7J6PWJ4-F1
#
_entry.id   AF-A0A7J6PWJ4-F1
#
_cell.length_a   1.000
_cell.length_b   1.000
_cell.length_c   1.000
_cell.angle_alpha   90.00
_cell.angle_beta   90.00
_cell.angle_gamma   90.00
#
_symmetry.space_group_name_H-M   'P 1'
#
loop_
_entity.id
_entity.type
_entity.pdbx_description
1 polymer ?
#
loop_
_entity_poly.entity_id
_entity_poly.type
_entity_poly.pdbx_seq_one_letter_code
_entity_poly.pdbx_strand_id
1 'polypeptide(L)'
;MTYLPIAAGKVAMKFRWLLKSRATLILATGIASVLAFKALKLISRSKVHLHARFGGPKWLLPVVGFLPKSLDHMHRALEIFADTYGSIYCVKVTGMDVVVLSDPNLIRQVLKERPNNFTRFGNEDKILPFSGMFTAEGEEWKRNRRLGAPAFNEKNSTAMIPDMS
;
A
#
# COMPACT_ATOMS: atom_id res chain seq x y z
N MET A 1 55.86 -53.62 -11.89
CA MET A 1 55.46 -52.22 -12.16
C MET A 1 53.94 -52.19 -12.15
N THR A 2 53.32 -51.99 -10.99
CA THR A 2 51.87 -52.18 -10.83
C THR A 2 51.33 -51.05 -9.95
N TYR A 3 51.14 -49.87 -10.55
CA TYR A 3 50.46 -48.74 -9.93
C TYR A 3 49.37 -48.31 -10.91
N LEU A 4 48.09 -48.62 -10.64
CA LEU A 4 46.88 -47.90 -11.06
C LEU A 4 45.60 -48.78 -10.92
N PRO A 5 45.06 -48.96 -9.69
CA PRO A 5 43.60 -49.08 -9.58
C PRO A 5 42.97 -48.10 -8.57
N ILE A 6 43.77 -47.40 -7.76
CA ILE A 6 43.27 -46.57 -6.64
C ILE A 6 42.74 -45.19 -7.09
N ALA A 7 43.23 -44.67 -8.22
CA ALA A 7 42.84 -43.35 -8.71
C ALA A 7 41.38 -43.28 -9.21
N ALA A 8 40.90 -44.33 -9.88
CA ALA A 8 39.56 -44.37 -10.46
C ALA A 8 38.44 -44.38 -9.39
N GLY A 9 38.65 -45.11 -8.28
CA GLY A 9 37.69 -45.17 -7.17
C GLY A 9 37.54 -43.84 -6.43
N LYS A 10 38.64 -43.11 -6.21
CA LYS A 10 38.60 -41.79 -5.57
C LYS A 10 37.91 -40.74 -6.45
N VAL A 11 38.11 -40.80 -7.77
CA VAL A 11 37.46 -39.89 -8.72
C VAL A 11 35.95 -40.15 -8.78
N ALA A 12 35.51 -41.40 -8.90
CA ALA A 12 34.10 -41.76 -8.91
C ALA A 12 33.39 -41.39 -7.59
N MET A 13 34.05 -41.61 -6.44
CA MET A 13 33.52 -41.27 -5.13
C MET A 13 33.41 -39.75 -4.93
N LYS A 14 34.43 -38.98 -5.35
CA LYS A 14 34.42 -37.52 -5.33
C LYS A 14 33.34 -36.96 -6.26
N PHE A 15 33.13 -37.56 -7.43
CA PHE A 15 32.08 -37.15 -8.37
C PHE A 15 30.67 -37.43 -7.81
N ARG A 16 30.45 -38.60 -7.19
CA ARG A 16 29.17 -38.96 -6.55
C ARG A 16 28.87 -38.09 -5.32
N TRP A 17 29.90 -37.69 -4.58
CA TRP A 17 29.80 -36.74 -3.47
C TRP A 17 29.50 -35.31 -3.96
N LEU A 18 30.17 -34.86 -5.03
CA LEU A 18 29.94 -33.56 -5.67
C LEU A 18 28.53 -33.45 -6.30
N LEU A 19 28.03 -34.52 -6.93
CA LEU A 19 26.68 -34.59 -7.47
C LEU A 19 25.60 -34.54 -6.37
N LYS A 20 25.79 -35.27 -5.26
CA LYS A 20 24.88 -35.23 -4.11
C LYS A 20 24.86 -33.86 -3.41
N SER A 21 26.02 -33.20 -3.31
CA SER A 21 26.12 -31.85 -2.73
C SER A 21 25.44 -30.77 -3.60
N ARG A 22 25.54 -30.88 -4.92
CA ARG A 22 24.84 -29.97 -5.84
C ARG A 22 23.33 -30.21 -5.90
N ALA A 23 22.89 -31.46 -5.85
CA ALA A 23 21.47 -31.80 -5.84
C ALA A 23 20.74 -31.31 -4.57
N THR A 24 21.40 -31.38 -3.41
CA THR A 24 20.84 -30.90 -2.14
C THR A 24 20.71 -29.36 -2.11
N LEU A 25 21.67 -28.64 -2.71
CA LEU A 25 21.58 -27.19 -2.87
C LEU A 25 20.41 -26.76 -3.76
N ILE A 26 20.15 -27.48 -4.86
CA ILE A 26 19.02 -27.19 -5.76
C ILE A 26 17.67 -27.44 -5.06
N LEU A 27 17.58 -28.52 -4.27
CA LEU A 27 16.36 -28.84 -3.53
C LEU A 27 16.07 -27.79 -2.44
N ALA A 28 17.10 -27.36 -1.71
CA ALA A 28 16.96 -26.39 -0.63
C ALA A 28 16.56 -25.00 -1.15
N THR A 29 17.13 -24.54 -2.26
CA THR A 29 16.74 -23.25 -2.88
C THR A 29 15.33 -23.30 -3.45
N GLY A 30 14.92 -24.43 -4.04
CA GLY A 30 13.55 -24.66 -4.49
C GLY A 30 12.54 -24.56 -3.35
N ILE A 31 12.78 -25.24 -2.23
CA ILE A 31 11.91 -25.19 -1.05
C ILE A 31 11.85 -23.78 -0.46
N ALA A 32 12.98 -23.10 -0.32
CA ALA A 32 13.04 -21.71 0.16
C ALA A 32 12.26 -20.74 -0.75
N SER A 33 12.36 -20.92 -2.08
CA SER A 33 11.61 -20.12 -3.06
C SER A 33 10.10 -20.35 -2.96
N VAL A 34 9.67 -21.60 -2.77
CA VAL A 34 8.24 -21.94 -2.56
C VAL A 34 7.72 -21.37 -1.24
N LEU A 35 8.51 -21.43 -0.17
CA LEU A 35 8.15 -20.84 1.13
C LEU A 35 8.08 -19.31 1.05
N ALA A 36 9.05 -18.66 0.40
CA ALA A 36 9.04 -17.22 0.15
C ALA A 36 7.84 -16.80 -0.72
N PHE A 37 7.53 -17.57 -1.76
CA PHE A 37 6.36 -17.33 -2.61
C PHE A 37 5.04 -17.53 -1.86
N LYS A 38 4.94 -18.56 -1.01
CA LYS A 38 3.78 -18.75 -0.12
C LYS A 38 3.65 -17.63 0.91
N ALA A 39 4.76 -17.16 1.49
CA ALA A 39 4.78 -16.02 2.41
C ALA A 39 4.37 -14.72 1.72
N LEU A 40 4.86 -14.47 0.49
CA LEU A 40 4.47 -13.34 -0.34
C LEU A 40 2.96 -13.37 -0.65
N LYS A 41 2.43 -14.56 -0.99
CA LYS A 41 0.99 -14.75 -1.17
C LYS A 41 0.19 -14.63 0.13
N LEU A 42 0.74 -14.98 1.29
CA LEU A 42 0.09 -14.82 2.59
C LEU A 42 -0.02 -13.35 3.01
N ILE A 43 1.03 -12.56 2.77
CA ILE A 43 1.01 -11.10 2.97
C ILE A 43 -0.01 -10.44 2.02
N SER A 44 -0.18 -10.99 0.82
CA SER A 44 -1.18 -10.53 -0.16
C SER A 44 -2.61 -11.07 0.08
N ARG A 45 -2.81 -11.99 1.03
CA ARG A 45 -4.09 -12.72 1.22
C ARG A 45 -5.12 -12.03 2.11
N SER A 46 -4.83 -10.89 2.72
CA SER A 46 -5.81 -10.12 3.49
C SER A 46 -6.69 -9.22 2.61
N LYS A 47 -6.99 -9.61 1.36
CA LYS A 47 -8.06 -8.98 0.60
C LYS A 47 -9.40 -9.34 1.23
N VAL A 48 -9.72 -8.66 2.34
CA VAL A 48 -11.08 -8.56 2.87
C VAL A 48 -11.96 -8.25 1.68
N HIS A 49 -12.99 -9.07 1.44
CA HIS A 49 -13.95 -8.81 0.38
C HIS A 49 -14.83 -7.64 0.82
N LEU A 50 -14.25 -6.43 0.78
CA LEU A 50 -14.86 -5.18 1.21
C LEU A 50 -16.18 -4.94 0.50
N HIS A 51 -16.24 -5.28 -0.79
CA HIS A 51 -17.45 -5.23 -1.59
C HIS A 51 -18.55 -6.18 -1.10
N ALA A 52 -18.19 -7.39 -0.65
CA ALA A 52 -19.15 -8.34 -0.07
C ALA A 52 -19.64 -7.89 1.32
N ARG A 53 -18.83 -7.11 2.04
CA ARG A 53 -19.16 -6.63 3.39
C ARG A 53 -19.99 -5.34 3.40
N PHE A 54 -19.68 -4.39 2.54
CA PHE A 54 -20.30 -3.06 2.53
C PHE A 54 -21.20 -2.82 1.31
N GLY A 55 -21.22 -3.74 0.33
CA GLY A 55 -21.89 -3.50 -0.93
C GLY A 55 -21.29 -2.33 -1.71
N GLY A 56 -22.06 -1.81 -2.67
CA GLY A 56 -21.70 -0.66 -3.49
C GLY A 56 -21.56 -0.97 -4.98
N PRO A 57 -21.33 0.05 -5.82
CA PRO A 57 -21.20 -0.14 -7.26
C PRO A 57 -19.93 -0.94 -7.60
N LYS A 58 -20.09 -1.98 -8.44
CA LYS A 58 -18.98 -2.85 -8.86
C LYS A 58 -17.92 -2.15 -9.71
N TRP A 59 -18.21 -0.97 -10.24
CA TRP A 59 -17.35 -0.22 -11.15
C TRP A 59 -17.67 1.27 -11.01
N LEU A 60 -16.62 2.11 -10.87
CA LEU A 60 -16.76 3.56 -10.66
C LEU A 60 -16.79 4.38 -11.97
N LEU A 61 -17.02 3.76 -13.13
CA LEU A 61 -17.23 4.56 -14.34
C LEU A 61 -18.73 4.92 -14.42
N PRO A 62 -19.09 6.20 -14.55
CA PRO A 62 -20.38 6.54 -15.14
C PRO A 62 -20.27 6.15 -16.62
N VAL A 63 -20.87 5.01 -17.00
CA VAL A 63 -21.00 4.47 -18.38
C VAL A 63 -20.51 5.44 -19.47
N VAL A 64 -19.20 5.42 -19.78
CA VAL A 64 -18.53 5.83 -21.04
C VAL A 64 -18.82 7.25 -21.64
N GLY A 65 -19.74 8.06 -21.12
CA GLY A 65 -20.21 9.29 -21.78
C GLY A 65 -19.92 10.62 -21.07
N PHE A 66 -19.41 10.60 -19.83
CA PHE A 66 -19.38 11.81 -18.97
C PHE A 66 -17.99 12.34 -18.60
N LEU A 67 -16.90 11.72 -19.06
CA LEU A 67 -15.55 12.01 -18.56
C LEU A 67 -15.07 13.48 -18.70
N PRO A 68 -15.45 14.30 -19.70
CA PRO A 68 -14.92 15.67 -19.77
C PRO A 68 -15.53 16.64 -18.74
N LYS A 69 -16.73 16.36 -18.20
CA LYS A 69 -17.48 17.24 -17.26
C LYS A 69 -17.71 16.62 -15.86
N SER A 70 -17.12 15.44 -15.61
CA SER A 70 -17.49 14.56 -14.49
C SER A 70 -16.88 14.92 -13.14
N LEU A 71 -15.77 15.68 -13.06
CA LEU A 71 -15.17 16.02 -11.76
C LEU A 71 -16.09 16.95 -10.94
N ASP A 72 -16.72 17.92 -11.60
CA ASP A 72 -17.68 18.83 -10.97
C ASP A 72 -18.92 18.11 -10.43
N HIS A 73 -19.20 16.89 -10.87
CA HIS A 73 -20.38 16.11 -10.48
C HIS A 73 -20.05 14.85 -9.68
N MET A 74 -18.77 14.59 -9.41
CA MET A 74 -18.35 13.38 -8.69
C MET A 74 -18.91 13.33 -7.27
N HIS A 75 -18.97 14.48 -6.59
CA HIS A 75 -19.56 14.57 -5.26
C HIS A 75 -21.04 14.18 -5.24
N ARG A 76 -21.82 14.53 -6.29
CA ARG A 76 -23.23 14.13 -6.42
C ARG A 76 -23.37 12.63 -6.63
N ALA A 77 -22.48 12.02 -7.41
CA ALA A 77 -22.49 10.56 -7.56
C ALA A 77 -22.23 9.85 -6.23
N LEU A 78 -21.29 10.37 -5.42
CA LEU A 78 -21.00 9.84 -4.09
C LEU A 78 -22.16 10.04 -3.11
N GLU A 79 -22.91 11.13 -3.24
CA GLU A 79 -24.14 11.41 -2.49
C GLU A 79 -25.24 10.40 -2.84
N ILE A 80 -25.52 10.21 -4.14
CA ILE A 80 -26.49 9.20 -4.60
C ILE A 80 -26.12 7.80 -4.11
N PHE A 81 -24.82 7.45 -4.12
CA PHE A 81 -24.38 6.16 -3.59
C PHE A 81 -24.52 6.07 -2.07
N ALA A 82 -24.30 7.16 -1.33
CA ALA A 82 -24.54 7.18 0.11
C ALA A 82 -26.02 6.98 0.44
N ASP A 83 -26.93 7.58 -0.34
CA ASP A 83 -28.37 7.38 -0.19
C ASP A 83 -28.80 5.96 -0.54
N THR A 84 -28.15 5.33 -1.53
CA THR A 84 -28.51 3.99 -2.02
C THR A 84 -27.95 2.85 -1.17
N TYR A 85 -26.68 2.97 -0.74
CA TYR A 85 -25.93 1.90 -0.07
C TYR A 85 -25.69 2.19 1.43
N GLY A 86 -26.03 3.38 1.91
CA GLY A 86 -25.81 3.82 3.28
C GLY A 86 -24.51 4.60 3.46
N SER A 87 -24.22 4.97 4.71
CA SER A 87 -23.10 5.85 5.07
C SER A 87 -21.70 5.23 4.90
N ILE A 88 -21.62 3.92 4.61
CA ILE A 88 -20.39 3.18 4.35
C ILE A 88 -20.64 2.27 3.15
N TYR A 89 -19.87 2.45 2.08
CA TYR A 89 -19.97 1.60 0.89
C TYR A 89 -18.61 1.41 0.23
N CYS A 90 -18.47 0.38 -0.59
CA CYS A 90 -17.24 0.05 -1.30
C CYS A 90 -17.39 0.30 -2.81
N VAL A 91 -16.41 0.98 -3.39
CA VAL A 91 -16.33 1.24 -4.82
C VAL A 91 -15.04 0.69 -5.40
N LYS A 92 -15.11 0.14 -6.62
CA LYS A 92 -13.92 -0.33 -7.34
C LYS A 92 -13.42 0.76 -8.29
N VAL A 93 -12.23 1.29 -8.00
CA VAL A 93 -11.53 2.29 -8.82
C VAL A 93 -10.28 1.66 -9.39
N THR A 94 -10.21 1.49 -10.72
CA THR A 94 -8.99 1.00 -11.41
C THR A 94 -8.43 -0.30 -10.81
N GLY A 95 -9.31 -1.21 -10.40
CA GLY A 95 -8.94 -2.50 -9.77
C GLY A 95 -8.58 -2.43 -8.28
N MET A 96 -8.63 -1.26 -7.66
CA MET A 96 -8.49 -1.05 -6.21
C MET A 96 -9.87 -0.96 -5.55
N ASP A 97 -9.99 -1.55 -4.37
CA ASP A 97 -11.19 -1.41 -3.52
C ASP A 97 -11.03 -0.15 -2.67
N VAL A 98 -11.97 0.78 -2.80
CA VAL A 98 -12.01 2.05 -2.05
C VAL A 98 -13.25 2.05 -1.19
N VAL A 99 -13.08 2.23 0.11
CA VAL A 99 -14.20 2.40 1.05
C VAL A 99 -14.51 3.88 1.17
N VAL A 100 -15.76 4.26 0.90
CA VAL A 100 -16.25 5.62 1.06
C VAL A 100 -17.01 5.72 2.38
N LEU A 101 -16.73 6.77 3.14
CA LEU A 101 -17.37 7.09 4.40
C LEU A 101 -18.09 8.42 4.27
N SER A 102 -19.37 8.46 4.63
CA SER A 102 -20.19 9.67 4.63
C SER A 102 -20.65 10.08 6.04
N ASP A 103 -20.48 9.23 7.07
CA ASP A 103 -20.79 9.58 8.46
C ASP A 103 -19.71 10.52 9.06
N PRO A 104 -20.08 11.74 9.49
CA PRO A 104 -19.14 12.69 10.09
C PRO A 104 -18.39 12.15 11.32
N ASN A 105 -19.03 11.29 12.12
CA ASN A 105 -18.42 10.73 13.32
C ASN A 105 -17.31 9.74 12.97
N LEU A 106 -17.58 8.85 12.02
CA LEU A 106 -16.59 7.90 11.50
C LEU A 106 -15.45 8.62 10.77
N ILE A 107 -15.76 9.63 9.96
CA ILE A 107 -14.74 10.44 9.29
C ILE A 107 -13.82 11.08 10.33
N ARG A 108 -14.39 11.69 11.39
CA ARG A 108 -13.60 12.30 12.47
C ARG A 108 -12.69 11.27 13.15
N GLN A 109 -13.18 10.06 13.39
CA GLN A 109 -12.40 8.98 13.99
C GLN A 109 -11.21 8.62 13.10
N VAL A 110 -11.44 8.35 11.81
CA VAL A 110 -10.39 8.00 10.85
C VAL A 110 -9.35 9.11 10.73
N LEU A 111 -9.78 10.36 10.64
CA LEU A 111 -8.86 11.51 10.55
C LEU A 111 -8.04 11.73 11.83
N LYS A 112 -8.57 11.40 13.01
CA LYS A 112 -7.83 11.46 14.28
C LYS A 112 -6.84 10.32 14.45
N GLU A 113 -7.15 9.14 13.95
CA GLU A 113 -6.28 7.97 14.02
C GLU A 113 -5.06 8.09 13.07
N ARG A 114 -5.14 8.98 12.07
CA ARG A 114 -3.98 9.40 11.27
C ARG A 114 -2.98 10.18 12.15
N PRO A 115 -1.67 9.91 12.07
CA PRO A 115 -0.95 9.10 11.06
C PRO A 115 -0.72 7.64 11.45
N ASN A 116 -1.19 7.17 12.61
CA ASN A 116 -0.77 5.88 13.15
C ASN A 116 -1.43 4.69 12.42
N ASN A 117 -2.74 4.76 12.19
CA ASN A 117 -3.51 3.65 11.57
C ASN A 117 -3.81 3.87 10.09
N PHE A 118 -3.74 5.12 9.61
CA PHE A 118 -4.15 5.51 8.26
C PHE A 118 -3.09 6.36 7.56
N THR A 119 -2.75 6.01 6.33
CA THR A 119 -1.85 6.76 5.44
C THR A 119 -2.64 7.57 4.41
N ARG A 120 -2.02 8.60 3.80
CA ARG A 120 -2.66 9.39 2.74
C ARG A 120 -2.66 8.56 1.46
N PHE A 121 -3.81 8.56 0.80
CA PHE A 121 -3.92 8.00 -0.54
C PHE A 121 -3.09 8.86 -1.51
N GLY A 122 -2.26 8.22 -2.33
CA GLY A 122 -1.48 8.92 -3.37
C GLY A 122 -0.23 9.66 -2.89
N ASN A 123 0.21 9.44 -1.64
CA ASN A 123 1.48 9.98 -1.12
C ASN A 123 2.73 9.22 -1.62
N GLU A 124 2.61 8.46 -2.71
CA GLU A 124 3.79 8.00 -3.43
C GLU A 124 4.45 9.26 -4.01
N ASP A 125 5.79 9.39 -3.86
CA ASP A 125 6.66 10.54 -4.20
C ASP A 125 6.59 11.03 -5.68
N LYS A 126 5.55 10.67 -6.41
CA LYS A 126 5.32 10.88 -7.83
C LYS A 126 4.98 12.33 -8.20
N ILE A 127 4.45 13.13 -7.27
CA ILE A 127 4.01 14.51 -7.58
C ILE A 127 5.09 15.54 -7.22
N LEU A 128 5.84 15.31 -6.14
CA LEU A 128 6.87 16.23 -5.65
C LEU A 128 8.12 15.41 -5.29
N PRO A 129 9.29 15.69 -5.89
CA PRO A 129 10.52 14.91 -5.67
C PRO A 129 11.19 15.19 -4.30
N PHE A 130 10.43 15.70 -3.33
CA PHE A 130 10.93 16.05 -2.02
C PHE A 130 10.02 15.51 -0.90
N SER A 131 10.66 15.07 0.18
CA SER A 131 9.98 14.77 1.42
C SER A 131 9.65 16.07 2.17
N GLY A 132 8.37 16.26 2.50
CA GLY A 132 7.85 17.43 3.21
C GLY A 132 6.61 17.09 4.02
N MET A 133 6.02 18.06 4.72
CA MET A 133 4.83 17.82 5.59
C MET A 133 3.62 17.24 4.84
N PHE A 134 3.57 17.41 3.51
CA PHE A 134 2.49 16.89 2.67
C PHE A 134 2.75 15.47 2.16
N THR A 135 4.01 15.11 1.89
CA THR A 135 4.43 13.81 1.34
C THR A 135 4.89 12.82 2.41
N ALA A 136 5.56 13.28 3.47
CA ALA A 136 6.06 12.45 4.55
C ALA A 136 4.93 11.76 5.34
N GLU A 137 5.23 10.57 5.86
CA GLU A 137 4.38 9.77 6.74
C GLU A 137 5.15 9.34 8.01
N GLY A 138 4.44 8.80 9.00
CA GLY A 138 5.06 8.24 10.21
C GLY A 138 5.85 9.27 11.05
N GLU A 139 7.04 8.88 11.53
CA GLU A 139 7.87 9.71 12.41
C GLU A 139 8.40 10.96 11.71
N GLU A 140 8.70 10.88 10.42
CA GLU A 140 9.15 12.05 9.66
C GLU A 140 8.03 13.09 9.55
N TRP A 141 6.80 12.67 9.29
CA TRP A 141 5.65 13.56 9.35
C TRP A 141 5.47 14.19 10.72
N LYS A 142 5.60 13.41 11.81
CA LYS A 142 5.49 13.93 13.19
C LYS A 142 6.54 15.01 13.47
N ARG A 143 7.78 14.79 13.05
CA ARG A 143 8.88 15.77 13.16
C ARG A 143 8.56 17.04 12.37
N ASN A 144 8.18 16.91 11.11
CA ASN A 144 7.85 18.04 10.22
C ASN A 144 6.66 18.84 10.78
N ARG A 145 5.63 18.16 11.29
CA ARG A 145 4.45 18.78 11.91
C ARG A 145 4.81 19.51 13.21
N ARG A 146 5.67 18.93 14.06
CA ARG A 146 6.13 19.55 15.30
C ARG A 146 6.87 20.87 15.05
N LEU A 147 7.66 20.93 13.98
CA LEU A 147 8.41 22.13 13.60
C LEU A 147 7.52 23.18 12.91
N GLY A 148 6.64 22.76 12.00
CA GLY A 148 5.84 23.69 11.18
C GLY A 148 4.52 24.15 11.80
N ALA A 149 3.85 23.33 12.60
CA ALA A 149 2.53 23.67 13.16
C ALA A 149 2.51 24.93 14.05
N PRO A 150 3.54 25.20 14.89
CA PRO A 150 3.54 26.40 15.74
C PRO A 150 3.44 27.72 14.96
N ALA A 151 3.94 27.79 13.71
CA ALA A 151 3.83 28.99 12.88
C ALA A 151 2.38 29.39 12.60
N PHE A 152 1.46 28.42 12.63
CA PHE A 152 0.04 28.60 12.32
C PHE A 152 -0.85 28.58 13.58
N ASN A 153 -0.29 28.86 14.76
CA ASN A 153 -1.10 29.09 15.96
C ASN A 153 -1.66 30.52 15.97
N GLU A 154 -2.71 30.75 16.77
CA GLU A 154 -3.41 32.05 16.82
C GLU A 154 -2.45 33.24 17.01
N LYS A 155 -1.51 33.13 17.95
CA LYS A 155 -0.52 34.18 18.24
C LYS A 155 0.36 34.51 17.03
N ASN A 156 0.95 33.50 16.41
CA ASN A 156 1.86 33.67 15.29
C ASN A 156 1.13 34.06 14.00
N SER A 157 -0.07 33.52 13.78
CA SER A 157 -0.92 33.89 12.64
C SER A 157 -1.38 35.34 12.72
N THR A 158 -1.76 35.84 13.90
CA THR A 158 -2.14 37.25 14.08
C THR A 158 -0.97 38.19 13.82
N ALA A 159 0.24 37.80 14.22
CA ALA A 159 1.45 38.59 13.96
C ALA A 159 1.80 38.70 12.46
N MET A 160 1.34 37.77 11.62
CA MET A 160 1.57 37.79 10.17
C MET A 160 0.59 38.69 9.40
N ILE A 161 -0.55 39.05 9.97
CA ILE A 161 -1.61 39.81 9.27
C ILE A 161 -1.12 41.19 8.77
N PRO A 162 -0.37 42.00 9.56
CA PRO A 162 0.09 43.32 9.11
C PRO A 162 1.04 43.27 7.91
N ASP A 163 1.81 42.19 7.75
CA ASP A 163 2.74 42.02 6.62
C ASP A 163 2.03 41.56 5.33
N MET A 164 0.72 41.24 5.40
CA MET A 164 -0.09 40.76 4.27
C MET A 164 -1.00 41.84 3.66
N SER A 165 -1.07 43.04 4.23
CA SER A 165 -1.89 44.17 3.75
C SER A 165 -1.07 45.15 2.91
#